data_AF-A0A7S0VJG4-F1
#
_entry.id   AF-A0A7S0VJG4-F1
#
_cell.length_a   1.000
_cell.length_b   1.000
_cell.length_c   1.000
_cell.angle_alpha   90.00
_cell.angle_beta   90.00
_cell.angle_gamma   90.00
#
_symmetry.space_group_name_H-M   'P 1'
#
loop_
_entity.id
_entity.type
_entity.pdbx_description
1 polymer ?
#
loop_
_entity_poly.entity_id
_entity_poly.type
_entity_poly.pdbx_seq_one_letter_code
_entity_poly.pdbx_strand_id
1 'polypeptide(L)'
;SSSSSSSSSSPVTVFGLMNFETRMSVINFAMKKVGAYSAPIKNKEQLLFVTGLRSFAACPILSDDAPGMDKHKMERSLSPGAHCMASVYGPIMFPPLPLLAFKVEGGGDGNGSNGNNGGNGVAGLPLNSSSPLHTLPTLPSSSSSSSPSSPSSSSHTLAATGALRGCDPDRVVLKRIVLTGLPVRVHKRRATVKYMFHNPDDIRWFKPIEIHTRLGRRGRIEMPLGTHGAMKCFFDAPVQQRDDVCLPLYKRVFPKWPKDLTFA
;
A
#
# COMPACT_ATOMS: atom_id res chain seq x y z
N SER A 1 41.37 -18.13 33.32
CA SER A 1 40.62 -17.74 32.12
C SER A 1 39.19 -17.40 32.54
N SER A 2 38.91 -16.12 32.78
CA SER A 2 37.61 -15.62 33.23
C SER A 2 36.74 -15.26 32.03
N SER A 3 35.75 -16.10 31.73
CA SER A 3 34.67 -15.83 30.78
C SER A 3 33.62 -14.94 31.44
N SER A 4 33.67 -13.63 31.19
CA SER A 4 32.64 -12.67 31.58
C SER A 4 31.47 -12.72 30.61
N SER A 5 30.36 -13.34 31.02
CA SER A 5 29.07 -13.24 30.34
C SER A 5 28.51 -11.82 30.55
N SER A 6 28.66 -10.94 29.56
CA SER A 6 27.99 -9.64 29.58
C SER A 6 26.50 -9.83 29.31
N SER A 7 25.69 -9.82 30.37
CA SER A 7 24.24 -9.67 30.23
C SER A 7 23.98 -8.28 29.65
N SER A 8 23.55 -8.22 28.40
CA SER A 8 23.09 -6.99 27.75
C SER A 8 21.79 -6.53 28.43
N SER A 9 21.91 -5.68 29.45
CA SER A 9 20.74 -5.05 30.08
C SER A 9 20.28 -3.89 29.19
N SER A 10 19.13 -4.04 28.54
CA SER A 10 18.51 -2.92 27.84
C SER A 10 17.95 -1.92 28.87
N PRO A 11 18.17 -0.61 28.69
CA PRO A 11 17.62 0.39 29.60
C PRO A 11 16.09 0.39 29.54
N VAL A 12 15.45 0.58 30.69
CA VAL A 12 14.00 0.70 30.81
C VAL A 12 13.63 2.17 30.98
N THR A 13 12.76 2.68 30.12
CA THR A 13 12.24 4.05 30.18
C THR A 13 10.75 4.00 30.53
N VAL A 14 10.34 4.80 31.52
CA VAL A 14 8.93 4.94 31.95
C VAL A 14 8.50 6.38 31.76
N PHE A 15 7.27 6.59 31.30
CA PHE A 15 6.69 7.91 31.11
C PHE A 15 5.19 7.91 31.45
N GLY A 16 4.68 9.08 31.84
CA GLY A 16 3.26 9.29 32.08
C GLY A 16 2.52 9.61 30.78
N LEU A 17 1.33 9.04 30.61
CA LEU A 17 0.47 9.31 29.46
C LEU A 17 -0.42 10.52 29.72
N MET A 18 -0.63 11.34 28.68
CA MET A 18 -1.61 12.41 28.73
C MET A 18 -3.04 11.88 28.61
N ASN A 19 -4.01 12.71 28.98
CA ASN A 19 -5.42 12.41 28.75
C ASN A 19 -5.66 12.06 27.27
N PHE A 20 -6.42 10.99 27.04
CA PHE A 20 -6.78 10.47 25.71
C PHE A 20 -5.64 9.86 24.88
N GLU A 21 -4.40 9.85 25.36
CA GLU A 21 -3.25 9.26 24.63
C GLU A 21 -3.36 7.73 24.47
N THR A 22 -4.19 7.08 25.29
CA THR A 22 -4.52 5.64 25.20
C THR A 22 -5.57 5.33 24.14
N ARG A 23 -6.25 6.35 23.58
CA ARG A 23 -7.29 6.12 22.56
C ARG A 23 -6.65 5.96 21.19
N MET A 24 -7.29 5.18 20.32
CA MET A 24 -6.88 5.05 18.92
C MET A 24 -7.55 6.09 18.02
N SER A 25 -6.82 6.57 17.02
CA SER A 25 -7.32 7.43 15.95
C SER A 25 -6.54 7.19 14.65
N VAL A 26 -6.85 7.99 13.62
CA VAL A 26 -6.01 8.10 12.42
C VAL A 26 -4.97 9.19 12.67
N ILE A 27 -3.71 8.79 12.69
CA ILE A 27 -2.56 9.66 12.88
C ILE A 27 -2.04 10.07 11.51
N ASN A 28 -1.82 11.37 11.33
CA ASN A 28 -1.28 11.93 10.11
C ASN A 28 0.14 12.48 10.35
N PHE A 29 1.11 11.92 9.64
CA PHE A 29 2.51 12.33 9.70
C PHE A 29 2.93 13.02 8.41
N ALA A 30 3.53 14.20 8.53
CA ALA A 30 4.24 14.83 7.44
C ALA A 30 5.64 14.23 7.38
N MET A 31 5.99 13.55 6.28
CA MET A 31 7.28 12.88 6.14
C MET A 31 7.94 13.18 4.80
N LYS A 32 9.29 13.14 4.83
CA LYS A 32 10.17 13.29 3.69
C LYS A 32 11.12 12.11 3.64
N LYS A 33 11.36 11.59 2.44
CA LYS A 33 12.35 10.54 2.23
C LYS A 33 13.75 11.05 2.56
N VAL A 34 14.54 10.25 3.28
CA VAL A 34 15.95 10.56 3.54
C VAL A 34 16.77 10.34 2.28
N GLY A 35 17.71 11.25 1.98
CA GLY A 35 18.53 11.17 0.76
C GLY A 35 19.43 9.94 0.69
N ALA A 36 19.89 9.43 1.84
CA ALA A 36 20.70 8.21 1.92
C ALA A 36 19.91 6.93 1.56
N TYR A 37 18.57 6.96 1.62
CA TYR A 37 17.74 5.82 1.26
C TYR A 37 17.38 5.87 -0.22
N SER A 38 17.95 4.97 -1.03
CA SER A 38 17.78 4.98 -2.49
C SER A 38 16.45 4.35 -2.94
N ALA A 39 16.03 3.24 -2.33
CA ALA A 39 14.83 2.52 -2.74
C ALA A 39 13.55 3.36 -2.57
N PRO A 40 12.59 3.32 -3.51
CA PRO A 40 11.32 4.03 -3.36
C PRO A 40 10.47 3.38 -2.26
N ILE A 41 9.94 4.19 -1.35
CA ILE A 41 9.02 3.70 -0.31
C ILE A 41 7.65 3.55 -0.96
N LYS A 42 7.16 2.31 -1.07
CA LYS A 42 5.86 2.02 -1.68
C LYS A 42 4.74 2.35 -0.71
N ASN A 43 3.59 2.74 -1.25
CA ASN A 43 2.40 2.92 -0.44
C ASN A 43 1.93 1.58 0.13
N LYS A 44 1.45 1.56 1.39
CA LYS A 44 1.08 0.36 2.16
C LYS A 44 2.24 -0.58 2.48
N GLU A 45 3.47 -0.15 2.27
CA GLU A 45 4.66 -0.87 2.71
C GLU A 45 4.78 -0.79 4.23
N GLN A 46 5.20 -1.87 4.90
CA GLN A 46 5.37 -1.83 6.35
C GLN A 46 6.63 -1.03 6.70
N LEU A 47 6.46 -0.05 7.57
CA LEU A 47 7.53 0.77 8.15
C LEU A 47 7.43 0.70 9.67
N LEU A 48 8.59 0.76 10.32
CA LEU A 48 8.69 0.98 11.75
C LEU A 48 8.71 2.48 12.02
N PHE A 49 7.65 2.98 12.64
CA PHE A 49 7.54 4.37 13.07
C PHE A 49 8.09 4.50 14.48
N VAL A 50 9.00 5.45 14.67
CA VAL A 50 9.52 5.84 15.98
C VAL A 50 9.20 7.32 16.14
N THR A 51 8.36 7.64 17.13
CA THR A 51 7.89 9.00 17.36
C THR A 51 7.65 9.23 18.85
N GLY A 52 8.22 10.30 19.39
CA GLY A 52 8.26 10.52 20.84
C GLY A 52 8.88 9.32 21.56
N LEU A 53 8.09 8.70 22.44
CA LEU A 53 8.47 7.53 23.24
C LEU A 53 7.84 6.22 22.74
N ARG A 54 7.16 6.25 21.58
CA ARG A 54 6.49 5.09 21.00
C ARG A 54 7.20 4.62 19.74
N SER A 55 7.28 3.30 19.58
CA SER A 55 7.66 2.67 18.34
C SER A 55 6.62 1.64 17.94
N PHE A 56 6.23 1.62 16.67
CA PHE A 56 5.27 0.65 16.17
C PHE A 56 5.42 0.42 14.66
N ALA A 57 5.16 -0.81 14.23
CA ALA A 57 5.16 -1.15 12.81
C ALA A 57 3.77 -0.95 12.21
N ALA A 58 3.68 -0.16 11.13
CA ALA A 58 2.41 0.06 10.44
C ALA A 58 2.61 0.18 8.92
N CYS A 59 1.51 0.00 8.18
CA CYS A 59 1.46 0.16 6.73
C CYS A 59 0.74 1.49 6.39
N PRO A 60 1.45 2.61 6.24
CA PRO A 60 0.85 3.91 5.98
C PRO A 60 0.16 3.97 4.62
N ILE A 61 -0.87 4.81 4.54
CA ILE A 61 -1.34 5.35 3.28
C ILE A 61 -0.57 6.62 2.98
N LEU A 62 0.23 6.60 1.92
CA LEU A 62 0.93 7.77 1.42
C LEU A 62 -0.01 8.62 0.56
N SER A 63 -0.05 9.91 0.83
CA SER A 63 -0.91 10.89 0.16
C SER A 63 -0.17 12.21 -0.05
N ASP A 64 -0.66 12.98 -1.01
CA ASP A 64 -0.22 14.36 -1.25
C ASP A 64 -0.51 15.27 -0.05
N ASP A 65 0.27 16.35 0.08
CA ASP A 65 0.18 17.33 1.18
C ASP A 65 -0.06 18.76 0.68
N ALA A 66 -0.94 18.91 -0.31
CA ALA A 66 -1.37 20.22 -0.78
C ALA A 66 -2.16 20.96 0.32
N PRO A 67 -1.75 22.19 0.72
CA PRO A 67 -2.46 22.96 1.73
C PRO A 67 -3.82 23.46 1.20
N GLY A 68 -4.82 23.57 2.09
CA GLY A 68 -6.14 24.10 1.77
C GLY A 68 -7.04 23.18 0.92
N MET A 69 -6.67 21.91 0.79
CA MET A 69 -7.44 20.90 0.07
C MET A 69 -8.00 19.86 1.03
N ASP A 70 -9.29 19.52 0.90
CA ASP A 70 -9.93 18.48 1.72
C ASP A 70 -9.75 17.06 1.17
N LYS A 71 -9.42 16.98 -0.13
CA LYS A 71 -9.26 15.73 -0.89
C LYS A 71 -7.80 15.56 -1.28
N HIS A 72 -7.17 14.53 -0.74
CA HIS A 72 -5.76 14.26 -0.97
C HIS A 72 -5.59 13.09 -1.92
N LYS A 73 -4.81 13.29 -2.98
CA LYS A 73 -4.48 12.23 -3.93
C LYS A 73 -3.56 11.23 -3.25
N MET A 74 -3.93 9.95 -3.29
CA MET A 74 -3.08 8.87 -2.82
C MET A 74 -1.88 8.72 -3.75
N GLU A 75 -0.68 8.73 -3.19
CA GLU A 75 0.56 8.48 -3.93
C GLU A 75 0.86 6.98 -4.02
N ARG A 76 1.51 6.54 -5.09
CA ARG A 76 1.90 5.12 -5.24
C ARG A 76 3.18 4.81 -4.48
N SER A 77 4.07 5.79 -4.39
CA SER A 77 5.36 5.70 -3.73
C SER A 77 5.87 7.08 -3.36
N LEU A 78 6.73 7.16 -2.36
CA LEU A 78 7.46 8.38 -2.01
C LEU A 78 8.74 8.49 -2.85
N SER A 79 8.75 9.46 -3.76
CA SER A 79 9.91 9.79 -4.59
C SER A 79 10.97 10.55 -3.78
N PRO A 80 12.26 10.48 -4.16
CA PRO A 80 13.32 11.28 -3.54
C PRO A 80 13.00 12.79 -3.57
N GLY A 81 13.26 13.49 -2.47
CA GLY A 81 13.05 14.93 -2.35
C GLY A 81 11.58 15.35 -2.16
N ALA A 82 10.62 14.48 -2.44
CA ALA A 82 9.20 14.77 -2.23
C ALA A 82 8.82 14.68 -0.75
N HIS A 83 7.87 15.54 -0.38
CA HIS A 83 7.16 15.47 0.89
C HIS A 83 5.83 14.77 0.67
N CYS A 84 5.38 13.99 1.65
CA CYS A 84 4.06 13.38 1.63
C CYS A 84 3.46 13.30 3.02
N MET A 85 2.18 13.00 3.06
CA MET A 85 1.45 12.70 4.26
C MET A 85 1.21 11.20 4.37
N ALA A 86 1.62 10.62 5.50
CA ALA A 86 1.36 9.24 5.84
C ALA A 86 0.27 9.15 6.90
N SER A 87 -0.82 8.48 6.54
CA SER A 87 -1.93 8.21 7.46
C SER A 87 -1.86 6.76 7.94
N VAL A 88 -1.91 6.56 9.26
CA VAL A 88 -1.91 5.25 9.92
C VAL A 88 -2.93 5.23 11.05
N TYR A 89 -3.43 4.06 11.43
CA TYR A 89 -4.12 3.90 12.71
C TYR A 89 -3.10 3.72 13.83
N GLY A 90 -3.31 4.39 14.96
CA GLY A 90 -2.48 4.24 16.16
C GLY A 90 -2.99 5.06 17.34
N PRO A 91 -2.29 5.02 18.49
CA PRO A 91 -2.64 5.82 19.67
C PRO A 91 -2.55 7.31 19.38
N ILE A 92 -3.48 8.08 19.94
CA ILE A 92 -3.46 9.55 19.82
C ILE A 92 -2.17 10.07 20.42
N MET A 93 -1.49 10.95 19.69
CA MET A 93 -0.31 11.65 20.18
C MET A 93 -0.48 13.15 19.97
N PHE A 94 0.10 13.95 20.86
CA PHE A 94 -0.02 15.40 20.82
C PHE A 94 1.21 16.03 20.17
N PRO A 95 1.06 16.78 19.07
CA PRO A 95 2.17 17.54 18.48
C PRO A 95 2.74 18.58 19.46
N PRO A 96 4.02 18.96 19.33
CA PRO A 96 4.97 18.55 18.29
C PRO A 96 5.71 17.26 18.65
N LEU A 97 5.73 16.30 17.71
CA LEU A 97 6.51 15.06 17.85
C LEU A 97 7.28 14.76 16.56
N PRO A 98 8.61 14.61 16.61
CA PRO A 98 9.39 14.18 15.46
C PRO A 98 9.06 12.73 15.11
N LEU A 99 9.24 12.38 13.84
CA LEU A 99 9.06 11.05 13.31
C LEU A 99 10.34 10.55 12.63
N LEU A 100 10.76 9.35 13.01
CA LEU A 100 11.71 8.56 12.26
C LEU A 100 10.99 7.32 11.73
N ALA A 101 11.09 7.07 10.43
CA ALA A 101 10.48 5.91 9.79
C ALA A 101 11.58 5.01 9.21
N PHE A 102 11.63 3.77 9.71
CA PHE A 102 12.62 2.78 9.31
C PHE A 102 12.00 1.72 8.42
N LYS A 103 12.75 1.30 7.41
CA LYS A 103 12.48 0.09 6.65
C LYS A 103 13.03 -1.10 7.45
N VAL A 104 12.18 -2.11 7.68
CA VAL A 104 12.60 -3.38 8.29
C VAL A 104 13.10 -4.29 7.17
N GLU A 105 14.40 -4.62 7.18
CA GLU A 105 14.97 -5.61 6.27
C GLU A 105 14.86 -7.00 6.92
N GLY A 106 14.18 -7.94 6.24
CA GLY A 106 13.98 -9.32 6.72
C GLY A 106 12.53 -9.74 6.97
N GLY A 107 11.55 -8.84 6.86
CA GLY A 107 10.12 -9.19 6.88
C GLY A 107 9.62 -9.47 5.46
N GLY A 108 9.40 -10.75 5.13
CA GLY A 108 8.99 -11.22 3.81
C GLY A 108 7.87 -10.42 3.16
N ASP A 109 7.95 -10.35 1.83
CA ASP A 109 7.04 -9.63 0.95
C ASP A 109 5.58 -9.72 1.42
N GLY A 110 5.04 -8.57 1.85
CA GLY A 110 3.61 -8.37 2.02
C GLY A 110 2.92 -8.43 0.67
N ASN A 111 2.79 -9.63 0.12
CA ASN A 111 1.92 -9.94 -1.01
C ASN A 111 0.53 -9.39 -0.67
N GLY A 112 0.01 -8.54 -1.56
CA GLY A 112 -1.35 -8.06 -1.48
C GLY A 112 -2.31 -9.21 -1.78
N SER A 113 -2.60 -10.04 -0.77
CA SER A 113 -3.66 -11.04 -0.91
C SER A 113 -5.01 -10.36 -1.07
N ASN A 114 -5.54 -10.54 -2.27
CA ASN A 114 -6.90 -10.34 -2.69
C ASN A 114 -7.81 -11.20 -1.81
N GLY A 115 -8.61 -10.59 -0.93
CA GLY A 115 -9.61 -11.29 -0.13
C GLY A 115 -10.82 -11.65 -0.97
N ASN A 116 -10.79 -12.81 -1.63
CA ASN A 116 -11.96 -13.46 -2.20
C ASN A 116 -12.27 -14.67 -1.32
N ASN A 117 -13.33 -14.61 -0.51
CA ASN A 117 -13.77 -15.72 0.33
C ASN A 117 -15.10 -16.26 -0.19
N GLY A 118 -15.12 -17.53 -0.57
CA GLY A 118 -16.32 -18.26 -0.98
C GLY A 118 -16.00 -19.70 -1.38
N GLY A 119 -16.53 -20.66 -0.61
CA GLY A 119 -17.02 -21.95 -1.15
C GLY A 119 -16.24 -23.23 -0.85
N ASN A 120 -16.71 -23.94 0.19
CA ASN A 120 -16.97 -25.39 0.27
C ASN A 120 -15.88 -26.45 0.01
N GLY A 121 -15.65 -27.28 1.04
CA GLY A 121 -16.11 -28.67 1.03
C GLY A 121 -15.08 -29.78 0.73
N VAL A 122 -14.82 -30.58 1.76
CA VAL A 122 -14.87 -32.06 1.83
C VAL A 122 -13.64 -32.63 2.56
N ALA A 123 -13.92 -33.19 3.73
CA ALA A 123 -13.01 -33.99 4.53
C ALA A 123 -12.82 -35.37 3.88
N GLY A 124 -11.57 -35.78 3.70
CA GLY A 124 -11.19 -37.14 3.31
C GLY A 124 -10.12 -37.66 4.28
N LEU A 125 -10.46 -38.72 5.00
CA LEU A 125 -9.60 -39.49 5.91
C LEU A 125 -8.51 -40.25 5.11
N PRO A 126 -7.29 -40.48 5.64
CA PRO A 126 -6.37 -41.44 5.04
C PRO A 126 -6.56 -42.85 5.63
N LEU A 127 -6.70 -43.83 4.73
CA LEU A 127 -6.61 -45.26 5.03
C LEU A 127 -5.14 -45.71 5.00
N ASN A 128 -4.76 -46.41 6.06
CA ASN A 128 -3.48 -47.06 6.26
C ASN A 128 -3.42 -48.42 5.54
N SER A 129 -2.28 -48.77 4.94
CA SER A 129 -1.94 -50.18 4.66
C SER A 129 -0.42 -50.41 4.53
N SER A 130 0.12 -51.10 5.54
CA SER A 130 1.08 -52.24 5.49
C SER A 130 2.39 -52.18 4.68
N SER A 131 3.52 -51.93 5.37
CA SER A 131 4.70 -52.82 5.70
C SER A 131 5.25 -53.87 4.69
N PRO A 132 6.47 -54.48 4.87
CA PRO A 132 7.78 -54.03 5.41
C PRO A 132 9.05 -54.61 4.66
N LEU A 133 10.25 -54.36 5.22
CA LEU A 133 11.51 -55.19 5.26
C LEU A 133 12.82 -54.70 4.56
N HIS A 134 13.78 -54.35 5.44
CA HIS A 134 15.22 -54.71 5.54
C HIS A 134 16.28 -54.25 4.51
N THR A 135 17.19 -53.35 4.95
CA THR A 135 18.66 -53.44 4.74
C THR A 135 19.42 -52.70 5.87
N LEU A 136 20.52 -53.32 6.35
CA LEU A 136 21.47 -52.88 7.39
C LEU A 136 22.39 -51.71 6.96
N PRO A 137 23.14 -51.07 7.90
CA PRO A 137 23.67 -49.71 7.74
C PRO A 137 25.10 -49.66 7.18
N THR A 138 25.39 -48.59 6.42
CA THR A 138 26.75 -48.16 6.07
C THR A 138 26.98 -46.73 6.55
N LEU A 139 28.04 -46.51 7.34
CA LEU A 139 28.58 -45.18 7.63
C LEU A 139 29.20 -44.58 6.36
N PRO A 140 29.18 -43.25 6.22
CA PRO A 140 30.47 -42.58 6.38
C PRO A 140 30.41 -41.30 7.21
N SER A 141 31.48 -41.13 7.96
CA SER A 141 32.03 -39.90 8.50
C SER A 141 32.16 -38.78 7.46
N SER A 142 31.65 -37.59 7.78
CA SER A 142 32.40 -36.34 7.59
C SER A 142 31.78 -35.20 8.40
N SER A 143 32.64 -34.56 9.16
CA SER A 143 32.44 -33.38 9.97
C SER A 143 32.02 -32.17 9.12
N SER A 144 30.88 -31.58 9.44
CA SER A 144 30.67 -30.15 9.23
C SER A 144 30.09 -29.57 10.53
N SER A 145 30.96 -28.87 11.25
CA SER A 145 30.60 -28.03 12.38
C SER A 145 29.69 -26.92 11.89
N SER A 146 28.37 -27.08 12.05
CA SER A 146 27.43 -25.98 11.92
C SER A 146 27.53 -25.12 13.18
N SER A 147 28.34 -24.07 13.08
CA SER A 147 28.39 -22.98 14.07
C SER A 147 26.98 -22.45 14.32
N PRO A 148 26.60 -22.14 15.58
CA PRO A 148 25.32 -21.51 15.86
C PRO A 148 25.27 -20.16 15.15
N SER A 149 24.35 -20.00 14.19
CA SER A 149 24.06 -18.72 13.56
C SER A 149 23.53 -17.76 14.62
N SER A 150 24.27 -16.68 14.85
CA SER A 150 23.92 -15.54 15.71
C SER A 150 22.46 -15.12 15.53
N PRO A 151 21.79 -14.60 16.59
CA PRO A 151 20.42 -14.09 16.45
C PRO A 151 20.39 -13.07 15.32
N SER A 152 19.53 -13.31 14.32
CA SER A 152 19.39 -12.48 13.14
C SER A 152 19.01 -11.06 13.58
N SER A 153 19.98 -10.15 13.64
CA SER A 153 19.73 -8.74 13.88
C SER A 153 18.85 -8.23 12.75
N SER A 154 17.59 -7.92 13.04
CA SER A 154 16.73 -7.22 12.10
C SER A 154 17.37 -5.87 11.80
N SER A 155 18.01 -5.77 10.64
CA SER A 155 18.62 -4.51 10.20
C SER A 155 17.50 -3.53 9.87
N HIS A 156 17.51 -2.38 10.54
CA HIS A 156 16.55 -1.31 10.30
C HIS A 156 17.27 -0.16 9.60
N THR A 157 16.83 0.19 8.39
CA THR A 157 17.40 1.30 7.62
C THR A 157 16.50 2.51 7.73
N LEU A 158 17.04 3.67 8.09
CA LEU A 158 16.28 4.91 8.12
C LEU A 158 15.82 5.28 6.71
N ALA A 159 14.51 5.30 6.48
CA ALA A 159 13.93 5.50 5.15
C ALA A 159 13.33 6.90 4.99
N ALA A 160 12.69 7.43 6.04
CA ALA A 160 12.08 8.76 6.03
C ALA A 160 12.17 9.44 7.41
N THR A 161 12.17 10.77 7.40
CA THR A 161 12.07 11.62 8.59
C THR A 161 10.88 12.54 8.47
N GLY A 162 10.33 13.00 9.58
CA GLY A 162 9.13 13.82 9.55
C GLY A 162 8.72 14.34 10.91
N ALA A 163 7.47 14.76 10.99
CA ALA A 163 6.84 15.16 12.23
C ALA A 163 5.35 14.78 12.21
N LEU A 164 4.80 14.59 13.39
CA LEU A 164 3.37 14.45 13.60
C LEU A 164 2.66 15.76 13.24
N ARG A 165 1.71 15.70 12.29
CA ARG A 165 0.86 16.84 11.93
C ARG A 165 -0.35 16.94 12.87
N GLY A 166 -0.94 15.81 13.21
CA GLY A 166 -2.10 15.71 14.08
C GLY A 166 -2.83 14.37 13.94
N CYS A 167 -3.83 14.16 14.80
CA CYS A 167 -4.70 12.97 14.75
C CYS A 167 -6.07 13.39 14.23
N ASP A 168 -6.38 13.05 12.97
CA ASP A 168 -7.61 13.45 12.28
C ASP A 168 -8.08 12.32 11.35
N PRO A 169 -9.26 11.72 11.62
CA PRO A 169 -9.86 10.67 10.78
C PRO A 169 -10.66 11.20 9.56
N ASP A 170 -10.96 12.49 9.51
CA ASP A 170 -11.79 13.12 8.49
C ASP A 170 -11.01 13.40 7.21
N ARG A 171 -9.67 13.41 7.25
CA ARG A 171 -8.80 13.54 6.07
C ARG A 171 -9.18 12.52 4.98
N VAL A 172 -9.65 13.02 3.84
CA VAL A 172 -10.10 12.16 2.73
C VAL A 172 -8.96 11.85 1.77
N VAL A 173 -8.47 10.61 1.81
CA VAL A 173 -7.48 10.11 0.85
C VAL A 173 -8.15 9.36 -0.30
N LEU A 174 -7.86 9.78 -1.54
CA LEU A 174 -8.48 9.24 -2.76
C LEU A 174 -7.45 8.52 -3.66
N LYS A 175 -7.70 7.25 -3.96
CA LYS A 175 -6.98 6.52 -5.00
C LYS A 175 -7.58 6.83 -6.37
N ARG A 176 -6.76 7.37 -7.27
CA ARG A 176 -7.10 7.53 -8.69
C ARG A 176 -6.89 6.21 -9.43
N ILE A 177 -7.90 5.79 -10.18
CA ILE A 177 -7.88 4.68 -11.14
C ILE A 177 -8.21 5.30 -12.50
N VAL A 178 -7.48 4.98 -13.55
CA VAL A 178 -7.76 5.50 -14.89
C VAL A 178 -8.06 4.31 -15.78
N LEU A 179 -9.28 4.28 -16.34
CA LEU A 179 -9.64 3.35 -17.39
C LEU A 179 -9.23 3.96 -18.72
N THR A 180 -8.65 3.16 -19.61
CA THR A 180 -8.16 3.63 -20.90
C THR A 180 -8.90 2.94 -22.03
N GLY A 181 -9.24 3.69 -23.07
CA GLY A 181 -9.83 3.18 -24.30
C GLY A 181 -9.20 3.79 -25.53
N LEU A 182 -9.35 3.11 -26.67
CA LEU A 182 -8.76 3.52 -27.94
C LEU A 182 -9.84 4.09 -28.87
N PRO A 183 -9.63 5.27 -29.49
CA PRO A 183 -10.52 5.82 -30.51
C PRO A 183 -10.32 5.06 -31.83
N VAL A 184 -11.30 4.25 -32.21
CA VAL A 184 -11.23 3.41 -33.41
C VAL A 184 -11.71 4.16 -34.66
N ARG A 185 -12.76 4.99 -34.52
CA ARG A 185 -13.32 5.77 -35.63
C ARG A 185 -13.58 7.18 -35.16
N VAL A 186 -13.00 8.17 -35.83
CA VAL A 186 -13.19 9.59 -35.52
C VAL A 186 -13.90 10.29 -36.67
N HIS A 187 -14.91 11.09 -36.35
CA HIS A 187 -15.59 11.95 -37.31
C HIS A 187 -15.90 13.29 -36.67
N LYS A 188 -15.25 14.35 -37.15
CA LYS A 188 -15.33 15.70 -36.55
C LYS A 188 -15.04 15.60 -35.05
N ARG A 189 -15.99 15.96 -34.20
CA ARG A 189 -15.90 15.95 -32.73
C ARG A 189 -16.44 14.67 -32.08
N ARG A 190 -16.87 13.70 -32.87
CA ARG A 190 -17.41 12.41 -32.38
C ARG A 190 -16.39 11.32 -32.62
N ALA A 191 -16.20 10.44 -31.64
CA ALA A 191 -15.34 9.29 -31.78
C ALA A 191 -16.01 8.02 -31.23
N THR A 192 -15.77 6.90 -31.88
CA THR A 192 -16.11 5.57 -31.36
C THR A 192 -14.91 5.03 -30.60
N VAL A 193 -15.07 4.79 -29.30
CA VAL A 193 -14.03 4.29 -28.40
C VAL A 193 -14.28 2.82 -28.09
N LYS A 194 -13.23 2.01 -28.12
CA LYS A 194 -13.26 0.57 -27.76
C LYS A 194 -12.23 0.25 -26.68
N TYR A 195 -12.34 -0.94 -26.10
CA TYR A 195 -11.43 -1.51 -25.10
C TYR A 195 -11.39 -0.81 -23.74
N MET A 196 -12.25 0.20 -23.51
CA MET A 196 -12.43 0.79 -22.17
C MET A 196 -13.37 -0.06 -21.30
N PHE A 197 -14.42 -0.61 -21.90
CA PHE A 197 -15.42 -1.46 -21.27
C PHE A 197 -15.65 -2.70 -22.13
N HIS A 198 -16.20 -3.75 -21.52
CA HIS A 198 -16.58 -4.98 -22.23
C HIS A 198 -18.10 -5.11 -22.38
N ASN A 199 -18.86 -4.55 -21.43
CA ASN A 199 -20.32 -4.61 -21.41
C ASN A 199 -20.96 -3.24 -21.69
N PRO A 200 -22.14 -3.19 -22.34
CA PRO A 200 -22.88 -1.95 -22.59
C PRO A 200 -23.47 -1.36 -21.30
N ASP A 201 -23.74 -2.18 -20.29
CA ASP A 201 -24.28 -1.72 -19.00
C ASP A 201 -23.26 -0.89 -18.22
N ASP A 202 -21.97 -1.27 -18.27
CA ASP A 202 -20.89 -0.48 -17.69
C ASP A 202 -20.83 0.91 -18.34
N ILE A 203 -20.96 0.98 -19.67
CA ILE A 203 -20.98 2.25 -20.39
C ILE A 203 -22.14 3.14 -19.94
N ARG A 204 -23.34 2.56 -19.76
CA ARG A 204 -24.51 3.29 -19.27
C ARG A 204 -24.31 3.78 -17.84
N TRP A 205 -23.75 2.93 -16.97
CA TRP A 205 -23.43 3.25 -15.59
C TRP A 205 -22.43 4.40 -15.48
N PHE A 206 -21.36 4.38 -16.27
CA PHE A 206 -20.31 5.40 -16.26
C PHE A 206 -20.58 6.60 -17.18
N LYS A 207 -21.74 6.65 -17.86
CA LYS A 207 -22.12 7.73 -18.77
C LYS A 207 -22.05 9.14 -18.18
N PRO A 208 -22.40 9.39 -16.89
CA PRO A 208 -22.31 10.73 -16.30
C PRO A 208 -20.88 11.26 -16.12
N ILE A 209 -19.86 10.41 -16.25
CA ILE A 209 -18.48 10.77 -15.97
C ILE A 209 -17.84 11.46 -17.18
N GLU A 210 -17.12 12.55 -16.93
CA GLU A 210 -16.31 13.24 -17.94
C GLU A 210 -15.09 12.38 -18.31
N ILE A 211 -14.87 12.21 -19.62
CA ILE A 211 -13.69 11.55 -20.17
C ILE A 211 -12.73 12.60 -20.71
N HIS A 212 -11.43 12.32 -20.65
CA HIS A 212 -10.41 13.19 -21.21
C HIS A 212 -9.43 12.36 -22.04
N THR A 213 -8.74 12.96 -22.99
CA THR A 213 -7.65 12.26 -23.71
C THR A 213 -6.29 12.61 -23.12
N ARG A 214 -5.23 11.92 -23.53
CA ARG A 214 -3.87 12.26 -23.09
C ARG A 214 -3.41 13.59 -23.67
N LEU A 215 -3.86 13.94 -24.88
CA LEU A 215 -3.58 15.24 -25.51
C LEU A 215 -4.49 16.38 -25.00
N GLY A 216 -5.19 16.17 -23.87
CA GLY A 216 -5.93 17.23 -23.19
C GLY A 216 -7.31 17.54 -23.77
N ARG A 217 -7.87 16.70 -24.65
CA ARG A 217 -9.25 16.85 -25.10
C ARG A 217 -10.21 16.40 -24.03
N ARG A 218 -11.36 17.06 -23.92
CA ARG A 218 -12.40 16.73 -22.94
C ARG A 218 -13.67 16.29 -23.63
N GLY A 219 -14.38 15.35 -23.05
CA GLY A 219 -15.54 14.75 -23.68
C GLY A 219 -16.48 14.06 -22.72
N ARG A 220 -17.55 13.52 -23.30
CA ARG A 220 -18.58 12.76 -22.60
C ARG A 220 -19.01 11.54 -23.41
N ILE A 221 -19.51 10.53 -22.72
CA ILE A 221 -20.08 9.35 -23.32
C ILE A 221 -21.50 9.69 -23.82
N GLU A 222 -21.77 9.48 -25.11
CA GLU A 222 -23.12 9.66 -25.68
C GLU A 222 -23.97 8.39 -25.46
N MET A 223 -23.50 7.24 -25.96
CA MET A 223 -24.25 5.98 -25.90
C MET A 223 -23.34 4.76 -26.13
N PRO A 224 -23.72 3.56 -25.61
CA PRO A 224 -23.10 2.31 -26.02
C PRO A 224 -23.45 1.97 -27.48
N LEU A 225 -22.56 1.25 -28.14
CA LEU A 225 -22.69 0.73 -29.50
C LEU A 225 -22.58 -0.80 -29.48
N GLY A 226 -23.68 -1.49 -29.77
CA GLY A 226 -23.72 -2.96 -29.79
C GLY A 226 -23.54 -3.60 -28.41
N THR A 227 -22.99 -4.81 -28.38
CA THR A 227 -22.88 -5.68 -27.20
C THR A 227 -21.47 -5.74 -26.58
N HIS A 228 -20.42 -5.34 -27.31
CA HIS A 228 -19.02 -5.57 -26.93
C HIS A 228 -18.31 -4.33 -26.35
N GLY A 229 -19.02 -3.52 -25.57
CA GLY A 229 -18.38 -2.41 -24.85
C GLY A 229 -17.79 -1.30 -25.73
N ALA A 230 -18.19 -1.23 -27.01
CA ALA A 230 -17.91 -0.07 -27.84
C ALA A 230 -18.85 1.07 -27.44
N MET A 231 -18.36 2.30 -27.46
CA MET A 231 -19.17 3.47 -27.11
C MET A 231 -18.90 4.63 -28.05
N LYS A 232 -19.94 5.45 -28.25
CA LYS A 232 -19.83 6.72 -28.96
C LYS A 232 -19.59 7.83 -27.94
N CYS A 233 -18.57 8.63 -28.21
CA CYS A 233 -18.15 9.74 -27.36
C CYS A 233 -18.18 11.04 -28.16
N PHE A 234 -18.46 12.14 -27.46
CA PHE A 234 -18.39 13.48 -27.99
C PHE A 234 -17.28 14.25 -27.27
N PHE A 235 -16.46 14.98 -28.03
CA PHE A 235 -15.34 15.75 -27.51
C PHE A 235 -15.47 17.25 -27.85
N ASP A 236 -14.73 18.08 -27.14
CA ASP A 236 -14.57 19.51 -27.39
C ASP A 236 -13.94 19.79 -28.76
N ALA A 237 -12.97 18.98 -29.19
CA ALA A 237 -12.31 19.06 -30.48
C ALA A 237 -12.09 17.66 -31.12
N PRO A 238 -11.73 17.59 -32.42
CA PRO A 238 -11.39 16.32 -33.06
C PRO A 238 -10.24 15.60 -32.35
N VAL A 239 -10.45 14.31 -32.06
CA VAL A 239 -9.47 13.45 -31.40
C VAL A 239 -8.55 12.78 -32.43
N GLN A 240 -7.27 12.63 -32.14
CA GLN A 240 -6.35 11.89 -33.02
C GLN A 240 -6.51 10.38 -32.81
N GLN A 241 -6.37 9.58 -33.86
CA GLN A 241 -6.52 8.12 -33.78
C GLN A 241 -5.44 7.44 -32.89
N ARG A 242 -4.29 8.11 -32.70
CA ARG A 242 -3.19 7.68 -31.82
C ARG A 242 -3.33 8.16 -30.37
N ASP A 243 -4.40 8.86 -30.03
CA ASP A 243 -4.62 9.40 -28.69
C ASP A 243 -5.39 8.39 -27.83
N ASP A 244 -5.08 8.32 -26.54
CA ASP A 244 -5.76 7.44 -25.62
C ASP A 244 -6.87 8.21 -24.89
N VAL A 245 -8.08 7.66 -24.88
CA VAL A 245 -9.18 8.19 -24.08
C VAL A 245 -9.08 7.62 -22.68
N CYS A 246 -9.11 8.49 -21.68
CA CYS A 246 -8.98 8.19 -20.26
C CYS A 246 -10.26 8.55 -19.52
N LEU A 247 -10.68 7.68 -18.61
CA LEU A 247 -11.78 7.92 -17.68
C LEU A 247 -11.23 7.81 -16.24
N PRO A 248 -11.05 8.93 -15.53
CA PRO A 248 -10.55 8.93 -14.16
C PRO A 248 -11.67 8.60 -13.16
N LEU A 249 -11.46 7.54 -12.39
CA LEU A 249 -12.28 7.13 -11.26
C LEU A 249 -11.53 7.37 -9.96
N TYR A 250 -12.26 7.69 -8.90
CA TYR A 250 -11.70 7.93 -7.57
C TYR A 250 -12.41 7.07 -6.54
N LYS A 251 -11.64 6.46 -5.64
CA LYS A 251 -12.15 5.69 -4.50
C LYS A 251 -11.48 6.16 -3.23
N ARG A 252 -12.25 6.39 -2.16
CA ARG A 252 -11.71 6.66 -0.82
C ARG A 252 -10.96 5.42 -0.31
N VAL A 253 -9.76 5.64 0.21
CA VAL A 253 -8.90 4.59 0.77
C VAL A 253 -8.62 4.89 2.22
N PHE A 254 -8.75 3.88 3.05
CA PHE A 254 -8.42 3.94 4.47
C PHE A 254 -7.10 3.18 4.74
N PRO A 255 -6.36 3.54 5.79
CA PRO A 255 -5.23 2.76 6.28
C PRO A 255 -5.64 1.33 6.65
N LYS A 256 -4.65 0.44 6.72
CA LYS A 256 -4.88 -0.91 7.25
C LYS A 256 -4.87 -0.85 8.77
N TRP A 257 -5.77 -1.60 9.41
CA TRP A 257 -5.71 -1.77 10.85
C TRP A 257 -4.38 -2.45 11.25
N PRO A 258 -3.71 -2.00 12.32
CA PRO A 258 -2.46 -2.59 12.78
C PRO A 258 -2.72 -4.03 13.23
N LYS A 259 -1.86 -4.97 12.82
CA LYS A 259 -1.97 -6.37 13.27
C LYS A 259 -1.44 -6.55 14.69
N ASP A 260 -0.38 -5.83 14.99
CA ASP A 260 0.22 -5.76 16.29
C ASP A 260 -0.40 -4.56 17.02
N LEU A 261 -0.91 -4.77 18.23
CA LEU A 261 -1.47 -3.74 19.10
C LEU A 261 -0.67 -3.60 20.40
N THR A 262 0.52 -4.21 20.47
CA THR A 262 1.40 -4.14 21.67
C THR A 262 1.84 -2.72 22.03
N PHE A 263 1.69 -1.76 21.11
CA PHE A 263 1.96 -0.34 21.31
C PHE A 263 0.78 0.47 21.84
N ALA A 264 -0.43 -0.12 21.87
CA ALA A 264 -1.70 0.53 22.24
C ALA A 264 -1.93 0.49 23.74
#